data_AF-A0A0N0ML44-F1
#
_entry.id   AF-A0A0N0ML44-F1
#
_cell.length_a   1.000
_cell.length_b   1.000
_cell.length_c   1.000
_cell.angle_alpha   90.00
_cell.angle_beta   90.00
_cell.angle_gamma   90.00
#
_symmetry.space_group_name_H-M   'P 1'
#
loop_
_entity.id
_entity.type
_entity.pdbx_description
1 polymer ?
#
loop_
_entity_poly.entity_id
_entity_poly.type
_entity_poly.pdbx_seq_one_letter_code
_entity_poly.pdbx_strand_id
1 'polypeptide(L)'
;MQGETVAIPYRINNEEPETGGSERPLTETQQVILHCLYSRHSDGRVRQRHLEKITASSEPWVVPFVVQLAGEYVLEILDAIGLGVPGLAVPGSADRRLYGEFIERNPDFFARTERRVVSYWSCHYRWKYEVFGTYPGSALMEAFRAAASEHAGVQWPRHTPPPSAT
;
A
#
# COMPACT_ATOMS: atom_id res chain seq x y z
N MET A 1 13.08 5.40 -9.12
CA MET A 1 13.36 3.96 -9.39
C MET A 1 14.16 3.79 -10.68
N GLN A 2 15.31 3.09 -10.65
CA GLN A 2 16.28 2.98 -11.77
C GLN A 2 15.86 1.98 -12.89
N GLY A 3 14.57 1.75 -13.12
CA GLY A 3 14.07 0.84 -14.16
C GLY A 3 14.11 -0.66 -13.82
N GLU A 4 14.48 -1.01 -12.58
CA GLU A 4 14.48 -2.39 -12.10
C GLU A 4 13.07 -2.95 -11.86
N THR A 5 12.88 -4.24 -12.14
CA THR A 5 11.59 -4.92 -11.94
C THR A 5 11.54 -5.59 -10.58
N VAL A 6 10.53 -5.28 -9.77
CA VAL A 6 10.24 -5.94 -8.50
C VAL A 6 9.07 -6.90 -8.69
N ALA A 7 9.30 -8.19 -8.47
CA ALA A 7 8.24 -9.20 -8.48
C ALA A 7 7.62 -9.36 -7.08
N ILE A 8 6.31 -9.18 -6.98
CA ILE A 8 5.57 -9.31 -5.72
C ILE A 8 4.89 -10.69 -5.68
N PRO A 9 5.19 -11.56 -4.70
CA PRO A 9 4.46 -12.80 -4.52
C PRO A 9 2.97 -12.55 -4.30
N TYR A 10 2.12 -13.40 -4.88
CA TYR A 10 0.69 -13.32 -4.62
C TYR A 10 0.38 -13.61 -3.14
N ARG A 11 0.79 -14.79 -2.67
CA ARG A 11 0.71 -15.26 -1.29
C ARG A 11 1.91 -16.13 -0.95
N ILE A 12 2.39 -16.02 0.28
CA ILE A 12 3.32 -16.98 0.89
C ILE A 12 2.66 -17.68 2.07
N ASN A 13 3.08 -18.91 2.36
CA ASN A 13 2.57 -19.73 3.47
C ASN A 13 3.69 -20.25 4.38
N ASN A 14 4.94 -19.83 4.12
CA ASN A 14 6.08 -20.22 4.93
C ASN A 14 5.91 -19.68 6.35
N GLU A 15 6.25 -20.50 7.33
CA GLU A 15 6.35 -20.04 8.72
C GLU A 15 7.34 -18.89 8.83
N GLU A 16 7.11 -18.00 9.78
CA GLU A 16 8.06 -16.93 10.06
C GLU A 16 9.36 -17.50 10.62
N PRO A 17 10.52 -17.01 10.17
CA PRO A 17 11.78 -17.46 10.73
C PRO A 17 11.83 -17.09 12.21
N GLU A 18 12.33 -18.02 13.03
CA GLU A 18 12.48 -17.80 14.46
C GLU A 18 13.34 -16.57 14.73
N THR A 19 12.84 -15.66 15.57
CA THR A 19 13.60 -14.49 16.02
C THR A 19 14.84 -14.96 16.79
N GLY A 20 16.00 -14.94 16.14
CA GLY A 20 17.29 -15.35 16.73
C GLY A 20 17.77 -16.76 16.37
N GLY A 21 17.06 -17.50 15.49
CA GLY A 21 17.46 -18.85 15.06
C GLY A 21 18.52 -18.90 13.96
N SER A 22 18.90 -17.77 13.37
CA SER A 22 19.97 -17.71 12.35
C SER A 22 21.33 -17.43 12.99
N GLU A 23 22.34 -18.24 12.66
CA GLU A 23 23.74 -18.06 13.11
C GLU A 23 24.33 -16.70 12.73
N ARG A 24 23.74 -16.00 11.75
CA ARG A 24 24.08 -14.62 11.38
C ARG A 24 22.82 -13.72 11.41
N PRO A 25 22.89 -12.55 12.07
CA PRO A 25 21.82 -11.58 12.00
C PRO A 25 21.66 -11.03 10.58
N LEU A 26 20.42 -10.80 10.16
CA LEU A 26 20.11 -10.16 8.89
C LEU A 26 20.56 -8.69 8.91
N THR A 27 21.09 -8.22 7.78
CA THR A 27 21.32 -6.78 7.54
C THR A 27 20.00 -6.01 7.52
N GLU A 28 20.04 -4.69 7.70
CA GLU A 28 18.84 -3.84 7.65
C GLU A 28 18.06 -4.02 6.35
N THR A 29 18.73 -4.01 5.20
CA THR A 29 18.10 -4.26 3.89
C THR A 29 17.43 -5.64 3.83
N GLN A 30 18.10 -6.70 4.33
CA GLN A 30 17.52 -8.05 4.36
C GLN A 30 16.31 -8.14 5.28
N GLN A 31 16.29 -7.41 6.40
CA GLN A 31 15.14 -7.33 7.29
C GLN A 31 13.95 -6.66 6.58
N VAL A 32 14.18 -5.54 5.88
CA VAL A 32 13.12 -4.87 5.11
C VAL A 32 12.60 -5.78 3.97
N ILE A 33 13.49 -6.49 3.26
CA ILE A 33 13.09 -7.49 2.25
C ILE A 33 12.22 -8.57 2.89
N LEU A 34 12.61 -9.10 4.05
CA LEU A 34 11.82 -10.08 4.79
C LEU A 34 10.44 -9.52 5.12
N HIS A 35 10.36 -8.29 5.66
CA HIS A 35 9.06 -7.69 5.94
C HIS A 35 8.22 -7.48 4.67
N CYS A 36 8.80 -7.08 3.54
CA CYS A 36 8.11 -7.04 2.26
C CYS A 36 7.54 -8.41 1.85
N LEU A 37 8.33 -9.49 1.98
CA LEU A 37 7.87 -10.84 1.66
C LEU A 37 6.71 -11.29 2.57
N TYR A 38 6.83 -11.12 3.89
CA TYR A 38 5.80 -11.51 4.86
C TYR A 38 4.58 -10.58 4.87
N SER A 39 4.69 -9.39 4.29
CA SER A 39 3.53 -8.56 3.91
C SER A 39 2.64 -9.25 2.85
N ARG A 40 3.06 -10.39 2.30
CA ARG A 40 2.27 -11.25 1.39
C ARG A 40 1.82 -12.56 2.05
N HIS A 41 1.97 -12.73 3.37
CA HIS A 41 1.59 -13.96 4.05
C HIS A 41 0.07 -14.21 4.02
N SER A 42 -0.36 -15.48 4.07
CA SER A 42 -1.78 -15.89 4.06
C SER A 42 -2.52 -15.55 5.36
N ASP A 43 -1.84 -15.60 6.50
CA ASP A 43 -2.34 -15.06 7.77
C ASP A 43 -2.36 -13.52 7.72
N GLY A 44 -3.55 -12.93 7.94
CA GLY A 44 -3.75 -11.47 7.98
C GLY A 44 -3.02 -10.77 9.14
N ARG A 45 -2.83 -11.43 10.29
CA ARG A 45 -2.10 -10.86 11.44
C ARG A 45 -0.63 -10.71 11.15
N VAL A 46 -0.04 -11.74 10.53
CA VAL A 46 1.35 -11.70 10.04
C VAL A 46 1.49 -10.56 9.03
N ARG A 47 0.58 -10.50 8.06
CA ARG A 47 0.57 -9.47 7.03
C ARG A 47 0.59 -8.05 7.59
N GLN A 48 -0.33 -7.77 8.53
CA GLN A 48 -0.42 -6.46 9.17
C GLN A 48 0.85 -6.12 9.95
N ARG A 49 1.34 -7.05 10.78
CA ARG A 49 2.56 -6.83 11.58
C ARG A 49 3.77 -6.52 10.72
N HIS A 50 3.94 -7.19 9.58
CA HIS A 50 5.06 -6.92 8.67
C HIS A 50 4.85 -5.64 7.85
N LEU A 51 3.61 -5.31 7.48
CA LEU A 51 3.29 -4.01 6.87
C LEU A 51 3.72 -2.85 7.77
N GLU A 52 3.35 -2.88 9.06
CA GLU A 52 3.69 -1.83 10.03
C GLU A 52 5.21 -1.62 10.18
N LYS A 53 6.04 -2.60 9.81
CA LYS A 53 7.51 -2.47 9.82
C LYS A 53 8.07 -1.79 8.57
N ILE A 54 7.33 -1.75 7.46
CA ILE A 54 7.81 -1.24 6.17
C ILE A 54 7.19 0.09 5.76
N THR A 55 6.08 0.52 6.38
CA THR A 55 5.41 1.78 6.02
C THR A 55 6.30 3.01 6.24
N ALA A 56 7.20 2.98 7.22
CA ALA A 56 8.16 4.05 7.47
C ALA A 56 9.43 3.98 6.60
N SER A 57 9.54 3.00 5.70
CA SER A 57 10.73 2.85 4.86
C SER A 57 10.73 3.87 3.72
N SER A 58 11.89 4.51 3.51
CA SER A 58 12.13 5.40 2.37
C SER A 58 12.64 4.66 1.12
N GLU A 59 12.76 3.33 1.18
CA GLU A 59 13.25 2.51 0.09
C GLU A 59 12.20 2.37 -1.02
N PRO A 60 12.48 2.78 -2.27
CA PRO A 60 11.47 2.76 -3.34
C PRO A 60 10.89 1.37 -3.61
N TRP A 61 11.69 0.31 -3.52
CA TRP A 61 11.25 -1.06 -3.78
C TRP A 61 10.27 -1.61 -2.73
N VAL A 62 10.04 -0.88 -1.63
CA VAL A 62 9.00 -1.19 -0.63
C VAL A 62 7.61 -0.74 -1.08
N VAL A 63 7.51 0.41 -1.75
CA VAL A 63 6.26 1.02 -2.23
C VAL A 63 5.31 0.04 -2.92
N PRO A 64 5.75 -0.81 -3.89
CA PRO A 64 4.85 -1.78 -4.52
C PRO A 64 4.15 -2.72 -3.53
N PHE A 65 4.81 -3.12 -2.43
CA PHE A 65 4.20 -3.98 -1.42
C PHE A 65 3.10 -3.26 -0.63
N VAL A 66 3.33 -1.99 -0.27
CA VAL A 66 2.34 -1.16 0.42
C VAL A 66 1.13 -0.89 -0.47
N VAL A 67 1.35 -0.49 -1.74
CA VAL A 67 0.25 -0.22 -2.69
C VAL A 67 -0.50 -1.50 -3.05
N GLN A 68 0.18 -2.65 -3.15
CA GLN A 68 -0.49 -3.95 -3.34
C GLN A 68 -1.42 -4.28 -2.18
N LEU A 69 -1.00 -3.99 -0.94
CA LEU A 69 -1.77 -4.24 0.27
C LEU A 69 -2.98 -3.34 0.43
N ALA A 70 -2.88 -2.09 -0.01
CA ALA A 70 -4.03 -1.19 -0.07
C ALA A 70 -5.18 -1.76 -0.92
N GLY A 71 -4.87 -2.63 -1.88
CA GLY A 71 -5.86 -3.31 -2.71
C GLY A 71 -6.39 -4.62 -2.14
N GLU A 72 -6.20 -4.92 -0.84
CA GLU A 72 -6.76 -6.10 -0.17
C GLU A 72 -8.06 -5.78 0.59
N TYR A 73 -8.84 -6.81 0.93
CA TYR A 73 -10.16 -6.67 1.54
C TYR A 73 -10.14 -6.43 3.06
N VAL A 74 -8.99 -6.10 3.66
CA VAL A 74 -8.84 -6.00 5.12
C VAL A 74 -8.80 -4.52 5.51
N LEU A 75 -9.77 -4.08 6.30
CA LEU A 75 -9.91 -2.67 6.70
C LEU A 75 -8.72 -2.20 7.55
N GLU A 76 -8.25 -3.04 8.46
CA GLU A 76 -7.12 -2.77 9.34
C GLU A 76 -5.82 -2.51 8.56
N ILE A 77 -5.67 -3.11 7.37
CA ILE A 77 -4.55 -2.85 6.48
C ILE A 77 -4.64 -1.44 5.89
N LEU A 78 -5.82 -0.97 5.51
CA LEU A 78 -6.01 0.40 5.00
C LEU A 78 -5.65 1.44 6.07
N ASP A 79 -6.13 1.21 7.30
CA ASP A 79 -5.83 2.08 8.44
C ASP A 79 -4.34 2.06 8.80
N ALA A 80 -3.71 0.88 8.80
CA ALA A 80 -2.27 0.74 9.05
C ALA A 80 -1.42 1.49 8.01
N ILE A 81 -1.82 1.49 6.73
CA ILE A 81 -1.13 2.27 5.69
C ILE A 81 -1.32 3.77 5.95
N GLY A 82 -2.55 4.21 6.22
CA GLY A 82 -2.85 5.62 6.47
C GLY A 82 -2.07 6.18 7.66
N LEU A 83 -1.95 5.42 8.74
CA LEU A 83 -1.17 5.78 9.93
C LEU A 83 0.35 5.64 9.70
N GLY A 84 0.76 4.63 8.94
CA GLY A 84 2.16 4.30 8.73
C GLY A 84 2.88 5.18 7.71
N VAL A 85 2.13 5.88 6.83
CA VAL A 85 2.67 6.78 5.79
C VAL A 85 2.01 8.16 5.88
N PRO A 86 2.14 8.88 7.01
CA PRO A 86 1.45 10.15 7.21
C PRO A 86 1.89 11.23 6.21
N GLY A 87 3.12 11.14 5.69
CA GLY A 87 3.64 12.06 4.68
C GLY A 87 2.86 12.02 3.36
N LEU A 88 2.14 10.94 3.05
CA LEU A 88 1.33 10.84 1.83
C LEU A 88 0.28 11.95 1.73
N ALA A 89 -0.27 12.38 2.86
CA ALA A 89 -1.25 13.47 2.96
C ALA A 89 -0.62 14.87 2.96
N VAL A 90 0.72 14.99 3.03
CA VAL A 90 1.44 16.25 3.13
C VAL A 90 2.03 16.64 1.77
N PRO A 91 1.56 17.74 1.13
CA PRO A 91 2.13 18.24 -0.13
C PRO A 91 3.64 18.46 -0.03
N GLY A 92 4.39 18.03 -1.05
CA GLY A 92 5.84 18.18 -1.09
C GLY A 92 6.62 17.33 -0.09
N SER A 93 6.01 16.37 0.60
CA SER A 93 6.75 15.45 1.47
C SER A 93 7.58 14.44 0.67
N ALA A 94 8.54 13.78 1.34
CA ALA A 94 9.32 12.71 0.72
C ALA A 94 8.44 11.52 0.33
N ASP A 95 7.53 11.08 1.21
CA ASP A 95 6.60 9.98 0.94
C ASP A 95 5.71 10.30 -0.26
N ARG A 96 5.17 11.52 -0.32
CA ARG A 96 4.28 11.92 -1.41
C ARG A 96 4.99 11.91 -2.76
N ARG A 97 6.25 12.36 -2.82
CA ARG A 97 7.08 12.21 -4.02
C ARG A 97 7.35 10.74 -4.35
N LEU A 98 7.72 9.94 -3.36
CA LEU A 98 8.09 8.53 -3.52
C LEU A 98 6.94 7.69 -4.08
N TYR A 99 5.75 7.80 -3.48
CA TYR A 99 4.56 7.09 -3.93
C TYR A 99 4.02 7.68 -5.24
N GLY A 100 4.13 9.00 -5.44
CA GLY A 100 3.78 9.65 -6.69
C GLY A 100 4.60 9.14 -7.88
N GLU A 101 5.93 9.09 -7.73
CA GLU A 101 6.85 8.56 -8.75
C GLU A 101 6.52 7.10 -9.08
N PHE A 102 6.27 6.27 -8.07
CA PHE A 102 5.91 4.87 -8.27
C PHE A 102 4.61 4.73 -9.08
N ILE A 103 3.56 5.47 -8.71
CA ILE A 103 2.26 5.40 -9.39
C ILE A 103 2.36 5.90 -10.81
N GLU A 104 3.08 7.01 -11.04
CA GLU A 104 3.28 7.54 -12.39
C GLU A 104 3.92 6.51 -13.32
N ARG A 105 4.93 5.80 -12.81
CA ARG A 105 5.64 4.76 -13.57
C ARG A 105 4.86 3.46 -13.72
N ASN A 106 3.81 3.24 -12.92
CA ASN A 106 3.04 1.99 -12.87
C ASN A 106 1.51 2.25 -12.89
N PRO A 107 0.98 2.95 -13.91
CA PRO A 107 -0.42 3.39 -13.92
C PRO A 107 -1.42 2.23 -13.86
N ASP A 108 -1.16 1.14 -14.60
CA ASP A 108 -2.03 -0.04 -14.62
C ASP A 108 -2.06 -0.79 -13.28
N PHE A 109 -0.93 -0.77 -12.56
CA PHE A 109 -0.83 -1.37 -11.23
C PHE A 109 -1.74 -0.62 -10.26
N PHE A 110 -1.63 0.70 -10.22
CA PHE A 110 -2.46 1.53 -9.34
C PHE A 110 -3.94 1.48 -9.74
N ALA A 111 -4.26 1.56 -11.04
CA ALA A 111 -5.64 1.43 -11.53
C ALA A 111 -6.28 0.09 -11.13
N ARG A 112 -5.50 -1.00 -11.11
CA ARG A 112 -5.96 -2.30 -10.60
C ARG A 112 -6.20 -2.25 -9.09
N THR A 113 -5.31 -1.65 -8.32
CA THR A 113 -5.49 -1.44 -6.88
C THR A 113 -6.79 -0.69 -6.59
N GLU A 114 -7.03 0.44 -7.25
CA GLU A 114 -8.27 1.21 -7.09
C GLU A 114 -9.53 0.37 -7.34
N ARG A 115 -9.56 -0.38 -8.44
CA ARG A 115 -10.71 -1.24 -8.78
C ARG A 115 -10.94 -2.33 -7.73
N ARG A 116 -9.86 -2.89 -7.15
CA ARG A 116 -9.97 -3.88 -6.07
C ARG A 116 -10.53 -3.25 -4.80
N VAL A 117 -10.08 -2.06 -4.42
CA VAL A 117 -10.62 -1.32 -3.25
C VAL A 117 -12.12 -1.10 -3.40
N VAL A 118 -12.59 -0.69 -4.58
CA VAL A 118 -14.02 -0.52 -4.87
C VAL A 118 -14.77 -1.85 -4.82
N SER A 119 -14.22 -2.89 -5.44
CA SER A 119 -14.83 -4.23 -5.45
C SER A 119 -15.01 -4.76 -4.04
N TYR A 120 -13.96 -4.69 -3.20
CA TYR A 120 -14.00 -5.20 -1.83
C TYR A 120 -14.87 -4.37 -0.91
N TRP A 121 -14.87 -3.05 -1.07
CA TRP A 121 -15.85 -2.20 -0.42
C TRP A 121 -17.27 -2.67 -0.74
N SER A 122 -17.59 -2.82 -2.03
CA SER A 122 -18.94 -3.19 -2.50
C SER A 122 -19.40 -4.53 -1.94
N CYS A 123 -18.54 -5.56 -1.91
CA CYS A 123 -18.94 -6.90 -1.47
C CYS A 123 -18.82 -7.15 0.04
N HIS A 124 -17.91 -6.48 0.76
CA HIS A 124 -17.66 -6.78 2.18
C HIS A 124 -18.04 -5.68 3.15
N TYR A 125 -18.08 -4.42 2.70
CA TYR A 125 -18.15 -3.27 3.60
C TYR A 125 -19.27 -2.29 3.29
N ARG A 126 -19.97 -2.44 2.16
CA ARG A 126 -21.05 -1.53 1.76
C ARG A 126 -22.19 -1.45 2.78
N TRP A 127 -22.44 -2.54 3.51
CA TRP A 127 -23.43 -2.56 4.59
C TRP A 127 -23.06 -1.65 5.77
N LYS A 128 -21.76 -1.37 5.97
CA LYS A 128 -21.25 -0.48 7.04
C LYS A 128 -20.92 0.92 6.52
N TYR A 129 -20.47 1.01 5.26
CA TYR A 129 -20.11 2.23 4.57
C TYR A 129 -20.96 2.32 3.30
N GLU A 130 -22.19 2.81 3.43
CA GLU A 130 -23.18 2.79 2.33
C GLU A 130 -22.70 3.52 1.08
N VAL A 131 -21.85 4.54 1.27
CA VAL A 131 -21.23 5.32 0.21
C VAL A 131 -19.72 5.16 0.26
N PHE A 132 -19.08 4.98 -0.90
CA PHE A 132 -17.63 4.74 -0.99
C PHE A 132 -16.82 5.82 -0.27
N GLY A 133 -17.25 7.08 -0.33
CA GLY A 133 -16.59 8.20 0.33
C GLY A 133 -16.44 8.07 1.85
N THR A 134 -17.26 7.25 2.52
CA THR A 134 -17.15 7.01 3.98
C THR A 134 -16.25 5.82 4.32
N TYR A 135 -15.86 5.00 3.33
CA TYR A 135 -14.96 3.87 3.50
C TYR A 135 -13.50 4.36 3.63
N PRO A 136 -12.69 3.85 4.58
CA PRO A 136 -11.29 4.28 4.75
C PRO A 136 -10.46 4.20 3.47
N GLY A 137 -10.73 3.20 2.62
CA GLY A 137 -10.06 3.05 1.33
C GLY A 137 -10.26 4.23 0.39
N SER A 138 -11.35 4.99 0.50
CA SER A 138 -11.57 6.20 -0.30
C SER A 138 -10.51 7.26 0.00
N ALA A 139 -10.32 7.61 1.27
CA ALA A 139 -9.32 8.62 1.66
C ALA A 139 -7.91 8.20 1.25
N LEU A 140 -7.57 6.92 1.41
CA LEU A 140 -6.26 6.41 1.01
C LEU A 140 -6.05 6.47 -0.52
N MET A 141 -7.05 6.09 -1.33
CA MET A 141 -6.94 6.19 -2.79
C MET A 141 -6.83 7.65 -3.25
N GLU A 142 -7.50 8.58 -2.59
CA GLU A 142 -7.33 10.01 -2.86
C GLU A 142 -5.92 10.52 -2.54
N ALA A 143 -5.35 10.10 -1.41
CA ALA A 143 -3.99 10.46 -1.03
C ALA A 143 -2.96 9.96 -2.07
N PHE A 144 -3.08 8.70 -2.51
CA PHE A 144 -2.23 8.16 -3.59
C PHE A 144 -2.42 8.90 -4.92
N ARG A 145 -3.67 9.19 -5.31
CA ARG A 145 -3.95 9.93 -6.55
C ARG A 145 -3.38 11.34 -6.51
N ALA A 146 -3.49 12.01 -5.37
CA ALA A 146 -2.97 13.34 -5.18
C ALA A 146 -1.43 13.35 -5.21
N ALA A 147 -0.78 12.32 -4.66
CA ALA A 147 0.66 12.10 -4.80
C ALA A 147 1.08 11.91 -6.27
N ALA A 148 0.37 11.07 -7.03
CA ALA A 148 0.61 10.86 -8.45
C ALA A 148 0.39 12.13 -9.28
N SER A 149 -0.67 12.89 -8.97
CA SER A 149 -0.98 14.15 -9.67
C SER A 149 0.09 15.20 -9.43
N GLU A 150 0.58 15.30 -8.19
CA GLU A 150 1.65 16.23 -7.83
C GLU A 150 2.96 15.87 -8.53
N HIS A 151 3.32 14.59 -8.59
CA HIS A 151 4.53 14.14 -9.25
C HIS A 151 4.46 14.32 -10.79
N ALA A 152 3.33 13.97 -11.41
CA ALA A 152 3.13 14.07 -12.86
C ALA A 152 2.85 15.50 -13.35
N GLY A 153 2.52 16.44 -12.45
CA GLY A 153 2.14 17.81 -12.80
C GLY A 153 0.79 17.93 -13.52
N VAL A 154 -0.02 16.87 -13.53
CA VAL A 154 -1.35 16.80 -14.17
C VAL A 154 -2.33 16.05 -13.28
N GLN A 155 -3.63 16.26 -13.47
CA GLN A 155 -4.64 15.53 -12.73
C GLN A 155 -4.60 14.03 -13.08
N TRP A 156 -4.35 13.19 -12.09
CA TRP A 156 -4.28 11.74 -12.29
C TRP A 156 -5.68 11.14 -12.52
N PRO A 157 -5.84 10.15 -13.43
CA PRO A 157 -7.12 9.48 -13.68
C PRO A 157 -7.75 8.91 -12.41
N ARG A 158 -9.09 8.82 -12.39
CA ARG A 158 -9.87 8.25 -11.28
C ARG A 158 -10.50 6.92 -11.67
N HIS A 159 -10.29 5.89 -10.85
CA HIS A 159 -10.93 4.58 -11.01
C HIS A 159 -11.77 4.16 -9.78
N THR A 160 -12.00 5.08 -8.86
CA THR A 160 -12.94 4.97 -7.74
C THR A 160 -14.18 5.84 -7.93
N PRO A 161 -15.32 5.55 -7.27
CA PRO A 161 -16.40 6.51 -7.13
C PRO A 161 -15.89 7.84 -6.54
N PRO A 162 -16.48 8.99 -6.88
CA PRO A 162 -16.11 10.26 -6.26
C PRO A 162 -16.40 10.20 -4.75
N PRO A 163 -15.59 10.90 -3.92
CA PRO A 163 -15.97 11.13 -2.53
C PRO A 163 -17.32 11.87 -2.52
N SER A 164 -18.22 11.51 -1.60
CA SER A 164 -19.46 12.25 -1.43
C SER A 164 -19.15 13.73 -1.21
N ALA A 165 -19.86 14.63 -1.90
CA ALA A 165 -19.83 16.04 -1.53
C ALA A 165 -20.37 16.17 -0.10
N THR A 166 -19.55 16.74 0.79
CA THR A 166 -19.99 17.25 2.10
C THR A 166 -20.95 18.40 1.92
#